data_AF-A0A7Y3MWR4-F1
#
_entry.id   AF-A0A7Y3MWR4-F1
#
_cell.length_a   1.000
_cell.length_b   1.000
_cell.length_c   1.000
_cell.angle_alpha   90.00
_cell.angle_beta   90.00
_cell.angle_gamma   90.00
#
_symmetry.space_group_name_H-M   'P 1'
#
loop_
_entity.id
_entity.type
_entity.pdbx_description
1 polymer ?
#
loop_
_entity_poly.entity_id
_entity_poly.type
_entity_poly.pdbx_seq_one_letter_code
_entity_poly.pdbx_strand_id
1 'polypeptide(L)' 'MLTPLPLQDVADAVVLDRLRAAVGLLVILGAAWAMSTDRRQVSWRVVAWGVGLQIAFALVVLQTSAGVMAFEAVNSV' A
#
# COMPACT_ATOMS: atom_id res chain seq x y z
N MET A 1 -30.35 13.44 11.43
CA MET A 1 -29.45 14.04 12.44
C MET A 1 -28.04 13.56 12.14
N LEU A 2 -27.18 14.42 11.59
CA LEU A 2 -25.75 14.14 11.42
C LEU A 2 -25.06 14.54 12.72
N THR A 3 -24.91 13.62 13.67
CA THR A 3 -23.94 13.83 14.74
C THR A 3 -22.54 13.80 14.09
N PRO A 4 -21.76 14.90 14.14
CA PRO A 4 -20.39 14.84 13.65
C PRO A 4 -19.63 13.82 14.49
N LEU A 5 -19.00 12.85 13.83
CA LEU A 5 -18.06 11.94 14.49
C LEU A 5 -17.01 12.79 15.21
N PRO A 6 -16.68 12.49 16.48
CA PRO A 6 -15.65 13.22 17.19
C PRO A 6 -14.31 13.04 16.45
N LEU A 7 -13.54 14.11 16.31
CA LEU A 7 -12.35 14.15 15.44
C LEU A 7 -11.30 13.08 15.80
N GLN A 8 -11.28 12.65 17.06
CA GLN A 8 -10.46 11.54 17.55
C GLN A 8 -10.79 10.19 16.87
N ASP A 9 -12.07 9.87 16.66
CA ASP A 9 -12.48 8.58 16.06
C ASP A 9 -12.04 8.49 14.59
N VAL A 10 -12.04 9.63 13.88
CA VAL A 10 -11.59 9.70 12.48
C VAL A 10 -10.08 9.53 12.39
N ALA A 11 -9.32 10.16 13.30
CA ALA A 11 -7.88 9.99 13.37
C ALA A 11 -7.51 8.53 13.67
N ASP A 12 -8.20 7.90 14.63
CA ASP A 12 -7.97 6.49 14.99
C ASP A 12 -8.29 5.55 13.84
N ALA A 13 -9.40 5.77 13.10
CA ALA A 13 -9.74 4.98 11.93
C ALA A 13 -8.68 5.10 10.82
N VAL A 14 -8.24 6.33 10.53
CA VAL A 14 -7.22 6.60 9.51
C VAL A 14 -5.86 5.99 9.89
N VAL A 15 -5.49 6.05 11.17
CA VAL A 15 -4.27 5.42 11.69
C VAL A 15 -4.38 3.90 11.61
N LEU A 16 -5.51 3.33 12.02
CA LEU A 16 -5.77 1.90 11.98
C LEU A 16 -5.70 1.35 10.54
N ASP A 17 -6.27 2.05 9.57
CA ASP A 17 -6.23 1.66 8.16
C ASP A 17 -4.80 1.65 7.61
N ARG A 18 -3.98 2.65 7.96
CA ARG A 18 -2.56 2.70 7.58
C ARG A 18 -1.76 1.57 8.22
N LEU A 19 -2.01 1.28 9.50
CA LEU A 19 -1.37 0.17 10.19
C LEU A 19 -1.78 -1.17 9.58
N ARG A 20 -3.06 -1.36 9.27
CA ARG A 20 -3.56 -2.58 8.62
C ARG A 20 -2.90 -2.82 7.27
N ALA A 21 -2.72 -1.78 6.46
CA ALA A 21 -2.01 -1.87 5.19
C ALA A 21 -0.54 -2.28 5.38
N ALA A 22 0.16 -1.67 6.35
CA ALA A 22 1.55 -2.03 6.67
C ALA A 22 1.68 -3.48 7.17
N VAL A 23 0.77 -3.92 8.06
CA VAL A 23 0.72 -5.30 8.55
C VAL A 23 0.46 -6.27 7.40
N GLY A 24 -0.48 -5.95 6.51
CA GLY A 24 -0.76 -6.77 5.32
C GLY A 24 0.48 -7.00 4.45
N LEU A 25 1.25 -5.94 4.18
CA LEU A 25 2.51 -6.05 3.44
C LEU A 25 3.51 -6.99 4.14
N LEU A 26 3.70 -6.82 5.46
CA LEU A 26 4.61 -7.67 6.22
C LEU A 26 4.16 -9.13 6.24
N VAL A 27 2.86 -9.39 6.37
CA VAL A 27 2.29 -10.74 6.35
C VAL A 27 2.52 -11.40 4.99
N ILE A 28 2.30 -10.70 3.87
CA ILE A 28 2.52 -11.23 2.53
C ILE A 28 4.01 -11.55 2.31
N LEU A 29 4.90 -10.62 2.66
CA LEU A 29 6.36 -10.84 2.55
C LEU A 29 6.83 -12.00 3.43
N GLY A 30 6.32 -12.08 4.67
CA GLY A 30 6.60 -13.17 5.60
C GLY A 30 6.09 -14.52 5.10
N ALA A 31 4.88 -14.57 4.53
CA ALA A 31 4.32 -15.79 3.94
C ALA A 31 5.12 -16.24 2.71
N ALA A 32 5.50 -15.31 1.83
CA ALA A 32 6.35 -15.59 0.68
C ALA A 32 7.73 -16.13 1.09
N TRP A 33 8.32 -15.55 2.14
CA TRP A 33 9.58 -16.03 2.71
C TRP A 33 9.43 -17.42 3.38
N ALA A 34 8.33 -17.66 4.10
CA ALA A 34 8.06 -18.94 4.75
C ALA A 34 7.88 -20.08 3.74
N MET A 35 7.21 -19.80 2.62
CA MET A 35 6.99 -20.72 1.50
C MET A 35 8.24 -20.89 0.60
N SER A 36 9.26 -20.04 0.75
CA SER A 36 10.47 -20.12 -0.06
C SER A 36 11.27 -21.39 0.27
N THR A 37 11.59 -22.17 -0.76
CA THR A 37 12.42 -23.37 -0.67
C THR A 37 13.82 -23.07 -0.13
N ASP A 38 14.40 -21.93 -0.52
CA ASP A 38 15.77 -21.55 -0.20
C ASP A 38 15.83 -20.14 0.41
N ARG A 39 15.39 -20.03 1.67
CA ARG A 39 15.23 -18.77 2.42
C ARG A 39 16.48 -17.88 2.47
N ARG A 40 17.67 -18.46 2.28
CA ARG A 40 18.97 -17.75 2.26
C ARG A 40 19.30 -17.16 0.89
N GLN A 41 18.72 -17.68 -0.19
CA GLN A 41 18.90 -17.17 -1.55
C GLN A 41 17.90 -16.07 -1.91
N VAL A 42 16.96 -15.75 -1.01
CA VAL A 42 16.04 -14.63 -1.20
C VAL A 42 16.84 -13.34 -1.34
N SER A 43 16.80 -12.75 -2.53
CA SER A 43 17.49 -11.50 -2.81
C SER A 43 16.75 -10.32 -2.18
N TRP A 44 17.18 -9.92 -0.99
CA TRP A 44 16.63 -8.76 -0.27
C TRP A 44 16.73 -7.46 -1.08
N ARG A 45 17.70 -7.36 -1.99
CA ARG A 45 17.79 -6.23 -2.93
C ARG A 45 16.58 -6.20 -3.87
N VAL A 46 16.16 -7.35 -4.41
CA VAL A 46 14.98 -7.44 -5.29
C VAL A 46 13.70 -7.16 -4.52
N VAL A 47 13.58 -7.69 -3.29
CA VAL A 47 12.42 -7.41 -2.42
C VAL A 47 12.32 -5.92 -2.11
N ALA A 48 13.42 -5.29 -1.72
CA ALA A 48 13.48 -3.85 -1.46
C ALA A 48 13.12 -3.02 -2.71
N TRP A 49 13.62 -3.41 -3.89
CA TRP A 49 13.23 -2.75 -5.14
C TRP A 49 11.75 -2.93 -5.47
N GLY A 50 11.19 -4.13 -5.28
CA GLY A 50 9.76 -4.39 -5.49
C GLY A 50 8.88 -3.54 -4.58
N VAL A 51 9.17 -3.51 -3.28
CA VAL A 51 8.44 -2.71 -2.30
C VAL A 51 8.63 -1.21 -2.57
N GLY A 52 9.85 -0.77 -2.86
CA GLY A 52 10.14 0.62 -3.21
C GLY A 52 9.40 1.07 -4.45
N LEU A 53 9.34 0.22 -5.49
CA LEU A 53 8.61 0.51 -6.71
C LEU A 53 7.10 0.55 -6.47
N GLN A 54 6.55 -0.35 -5.63
CA GLN A 54 5.14 -0.30 -5.23
C GLN A 54 4.78 1.04 -4.57
N ILE A 55 5.62 1.51 -3.63
CA ILE A 55 5.41 2.81 -2.97
C ILE A 55 5.55 3.96 -3.98
N ALA A 56 6.55 3.91 -4.87
CA ALA A 56 6.75 4.92 -5.89
C ALA A 56 5.51 5.05 -6.81
N PHE A 57 4.97 3.93 -7.28
CA PHE A 57 3.73 3.93 -8.06
C PHE A 57 2.54 4.42 -7.25
N ALA A 58 2.41 4.01 -5.99
CA ALA A 58 1.33 4.50 -5.13
C ALA A 58 1.39 6.03 -5.01
N LEU A 59 2.56 6.62 -4.78
CA LEU A 59 2.72 8.08 -4.70
C LEU A 59 2.40 8.76 -6.03
N VAL A 60 2.90 8.23 -7.15
CA VAL A 60 2.62 8.80 -8.47
C VAL A 60 1.12 8.73 -8.78
N VAL A 61 0.48 7.59 -8.57
CA VAL A 61 -0.93 7.39 -8.95
C VAL A 61 -1.90 8.07 -7.97
N LEU A 62 -1.69 7.98 -6.66
CA LEU A 62 -2.62 8.52 -5.66
C LEU A 62 -2.43 10.01 -5.39
N GLN A 63 -1.23 10.58 -5.60
CA GLN A 63 -0.93 11.94 -5.18
C GLN A 63 -0.77 12.93 -6.35
N THR A 64 -0.62 12.47 -7.60
CA THR A 64 -0.41 13.38 -8.74
C THR A 64 -1.63 13.47 -9.66
N SER A 65 -1.82 14.64 -10.26
CA SER A 65 -2.81 14.88 -11.32
C SER A 65 -2.65 13.95 -12.52
N ALA A 66 -1.44 13.41 -12.74
CA ALA A 66 -1.19 12.37 -13.74
C ALA A 66 -1.93 11.06 -13.43
N GLY A 67 -2.08 10.70 -12.15
CA GLY A 67 -2.89 9.54 -11.74
C GLY A 67 -4.37 9.72 -12.03
N VAL A 68 -4.91 10.93 -11.81
CA VAL A 68 -6.29 11.28 -12.15
C VAL A 68 -6.49 11.25 -13.68
N MET A 69 -5.59 11.87 -14.46
CA MET A 69 -5.65 11.83 -15.92
C MET A 69 -5.53 10.41 -16.48
N ALA A 70 -4.68 9.55 -15.89
CA ALA A 70 -4.58 8.16 -16.29
C ALA A 70 -5.88 7.38 -16.00
N PHE A 71 -6.50 7.63 -14.85
CA PHE A 71 -7.80 7.05 -14.50
C PHE A 71 -8.91 7.52 -15.44
N GLU A 72 -8.96 8.81 -15.77
CA GLU A 72 -9.91 9.37 -16.72
C GLU A 72 -9.71 8.81 -18.13
N ALA A 73 -8.46 8.66 -18.58
CA ALA A 73 -8.14 8.06 -19.88
C ALA A 73 -8.62 6.60 -19.97
N VAL A 74 -8.38 5.79 -18.94
CA VAL A 74 -8.84 4.39 -18.89
C VAL A 74 -10.37 4.31 -18.80
N ASN A 75 -11.01 5.20 -18.05
CA ASN A 75 -12.46 5.24 -17.89
C ASN A 75 -13.20 5.83 -19.10
N SER A 76 -12.48 6.43 -20.05
CA SER A 76 -13.05 7.00 -21.29
C SER A 76 -13.20 5.99 -22.43
N VAL A 77 -12.80 4.73 -22.21
CA VAL A 77 -12.96 3.58 -23.12
C VAL A 77 -14.17 2.76 -22.69
#